data_AF-A0A3R7A6L2-F1
#
_entry.id   AF-A0A3R7A6L2-F1
#
_cell.length_a   1.000
_cell.length_b   1.000
_cell.length_c   1.000
_cell.angle_alpha   90.00
_cell.angle_beta   90.00
_cell.angle_gamma   90.00
#
_symmetry.space_group_name_H-M   'P 1'
#
loop_
_entity.id
_entity.type
_entity.pdbx_description
1 polymer ?
#
loop_
_entity_poly.entity_id
_entity_poly.type
_entity_poly.pdbx_seq_one_letter_code
_entity_poly.pdbx_strand_id
1 'polypeptide(L)'
;MLKRSLNNFMNAMTANDHTMYPFATTNAKDFENLLGVYLDAVFFPTLHPLDFSQEGHRVEWSDDNSTLQFKGVVLNEMKGVMSDSQNLFSTRLQQDLMQGTIYQHLSGGDPSTDLTSLTYDELVAFHRSKYHPSNCLFYSYGNFALEDHLETIDKTVLSQFDASDSVPPVIISPLPEGVAPTSSERHITGVSPTAASQTKWCRAHVVPGLLSTDSFECFVLRLLSYLLLNGPSAPLYQALITSELAVDFAAGTGLDTSTLNPSFGVGVEGFDDLDTIKATIDATLKDVVRDGFDQARIDAVLHQMAANPRYLQDMLDKYIVQPHLATSVALLMTPSTSFVSEQEAKERRTLDEMAANLSEDDKNAIASQAKVLAEHQQQVPNVDCLPTLTVQDIPRLQPRLDVSTSADTGAQFVPQTTNEITYARPRCVLRQAWNF
;
A
#
# COMPACT_ATOMS: atom_id res chain seq x y z
N MET A 1 -22.24 3.19 -9.02
CA MET A 1 -22.05 2.14 -10.05
C MET A 1 -22.15 0.69 -9.55
N LEU A 2 -21.78 0.35 -8.31
CA LEU A 2 -21.76 -1.05 -7.81
C LEU A 2 -23.02 -1.89 -8.09
N LYS A 3 -24.22 -1.31 -8.01
CA LYS A 3 -25.50 -2.01 -8.24
C LYS A 3 -26.00 -1.95 -9.69
N ARG A 4 -25.27 -1.29 -10.60
CA ARG A 4 -25.73 -0.89 -11.95
C ARG A 4 -24.78 -1.32 -13.07
N SER A 5 -23.75 -2.09 -12.71
CA SER A 5 -22.64 -2.51 -13.55
C SER A 5 -22.42 -4.02 -13.39
N LEU A 6 -21.78 -4.65 -14.38
CA LEU A 6 -21.28 -6.03 -14.37
C LEU A 6 -19.76 -6.06 -14.17
N ASN A 7 -19.22 -5.09 -13.45
CA ASN A 7 -17.78 -4.98 -13.20
C ASN A 7 -17.20 -6.26 -12.59
N ASN A 8 -16.00 -6.59 -13.04
CA ASN A 8 -15.12 -7.58 -12.44
C ASN A 8 -14.28 -6.97 -11.31
N PHE A 9 -13.98 -5.68 -11.41
CA PHE A 9 -13.26 -4.91 -10.41
C PHE A 9 -13.64 -3.43 -10.50
N MET A 10 -13.71 -2.74 -9.37
CA MET A 10 -13.96 -1.30 -9.32
C MET A 10 -13.42 -0.76 -8.00
N ASN A 11 -12.40 0.09 -8.03
CA ASN A 11 -11.83 0.68 -6.83
C ASN A 11 -11.11 2.02 -7.11
N ALA A 12 -10.64 2.65 -6.05
CA ALA A 12 -9.65 3.72 -6.08
C ALA A 12 -8.61 3.44 -4.98
N MET A 13 -7.35 3.80 -5.22
CA MET A 13 -6.25 3.55 -4.29
C MET A 13 -5.28 4.72 -4.29
N THR A 14 -4.79 5.09 -3.11
CA THR A 14 -3.77 6.13 -2.92
C THR A 14 -2.47 5.48 -2.46
N ALA A 15 -1.45 5.58 -3.29
CA ALA A 15 -0.09 5.21 -2.94
C ALA A 15 0.62 6.38 -2.22
N ASN A 16 1.93 6.30 -2.03
CA ASN A 16 2.69 7.38 -1.39
C ASN A 16 2.69 8.69 -2.20
N ASP A 17 2.70 8.59 -3.54
CA ASP A 17 2.97 9.71 -4.44
C ASP A 17 2.03 9.80 -5.65
N HIS A 18 1.08 8.87 -5.77
CA HIS A 18 0.08 8.85 -6.84
C HIS A 18 -1.25 8.24 -6.36
N THR A 19 -2.33 8.58 -7.06
CA THR A 19 -3.65 7.99 -6.87
C THR A 19 -4.08 7.31 -8.16
N MET A 20 -4.63 6.10 -8.06
CA MET A 20 -5.10 5.31 -9.19
C MET A 20 -6.59 5.00 -9.06
N TYR A 21 -7.29 5.05 -10.19
CA TYR A 21 -8.73 4.80 -10.29
C TYR A 21 -9.04 3.65 -11.27
N PRO A 22 -8.67 2.41 -10.92
CA PRO A 22 -8.90 1.26 -11.78
C PRO A 22 -10.34 0.73 -11.72
N PHE A 23 -10.84 0.31 -12.88
CA PHE A 23 -11.99 -0.58 -13.00
C PHE A 23 -11.72 -1.63 -14.08
N ALA A 24 -12.44 -2.74 -14.04
CA ALA A 24 -12.40 -3.78 -15.05
C ALA A 24 -13.79 -4.38 -15.26
N THR A 25 -14.13 -4.67 -16.50
CA THR A 25 -15.38 -5.33 -16.88
C THR A 25 -15.20 -6.09 -18.18
N THR A 26 -15.92 -7.19 -18.33
CA THR A 26 -15.94 -8.00 -19.57
C THR A 26 -17.08 -7.61 -20.50
N ASN A 27 -17.93 -6.65 -20.11
CA ASN A 27 -19.02 -6.13 -20.91
C ASN A 27 -18.63 -4.76 -21.51
N ALA A 28 -18.60 -4.66 -22.84
CA ALA A 28 -18.18 -3.43 -23.54
C ALA A 28 -19.07 -2.21 -23.22
N LYS A 29 -20.39 -2.40 -23.09
CA LYS A 29 -21.30 -1.30 -22.75
C LYS A 29 -21.07 -0.81 -21.32
N ASP A 30 -20.78 -1.74 -20.41
CA ASP A 30 -20.43 -1.43 -19.04
C ASP A 30 -19.10 -0.69 -18.94
N PHE A 31 -18.14 -1.04 -19.80
CA PHE A 31 -16.85 -0.38 -19.86
C PHE A 31 -17.01 1.11 -20.16
N GLU A 32 -17.78 1.45 -21.20
CA GLU A 32 -18.07 2.86 -21.54
C GLU A 32 -18.81 3.59 -20.42
N ASN A 33 -19.76 2.92 -19.75
CA ASN A 33 -20.48 3.50 -18.62
C ASN A 33 -19.54 3.81 -17.45
N LEU A 34 -18.64 2.88 -17.11
CA LEU A 34 -17.68 3.05 -16.02
C LEU A 34 -16.62 4.09 -16.39
N LEU A 35 -16.09 4.05 -17.61
CA LEU A 35 -15.12 5.02 -18.11
C LEU A 35 -15.67 6.44 -17.99
N GLY A 36 -16.88 6.68 -18.47
CA GLY A 36 -17.52 8.00 -18.36
C GLY A 36 -17.66 8.49 -16.93
N VAL A 37 -18.14 7.64 -16.01
CA VAL A 37 -18.29 8.00 -14.59
C VAL A 37 -16.94 8.25 -13.91
N TYR A 38 -15.93 7.44 -14.22
CA TYR A 38 -14.58 7.58 -13.66
C TYR A 38 -13.92 8.87 -14.15
N LEU A 39 -14.01 9.19 -15.43
CA LEU A 39 -13.47 10.43 -15.99
C LEU A 39 -14.15 11.65 -15.36
N ASP A 40 -15.47 11.65 -15.25
CA ASP A 40 -16.21 12.76 -14.64
C ASP A 40 -15.85 12.94 -13.15
N ALA A 41 -15.81 11.85 -12.38
CA ALA A 41 -15.46 11.89 -10.96
C ALA A 41 -14.02 12.34 -10.70
N VAL A 42 -13.07 12.02 -11.57
CA VAL A 42 -11.65 12.38 -11.41
C VAL A 42 -11.40 13.84 -11.81
N PHE A 43 -11.93 14.27 -12.96
CA PHE A 43 -11.58 15.56 -13.55
C PHE A 43 -12.56 16.70 -13.20
N PHE A 44 -13.83 16.37 -12.96
CA PHE A 44 -14.88 17.35 -12.67
C PHE A 44 -15.67 17.03 -11.38
N PRO A 45 -15.01 16.69 -10.26
CA PRO A 45 -15.72 16.39 -9.02
C PRO A 45 -16.43 17.63 -8.47
N THR A 46 -17.61 17.40 -7.87
CA THR A 46 -18.34 18.45 -7.14
C THR A 46 -17.54 19.00 -5.97
N LEU A 47 -16.79 18.13 -5.27
CA LEU A 47 -16.09 18.42 -4.01
C LEU A 47 -16.98 19.19 -3.03
N HIS A 48 -18.16 18.70 -2.70
CA HIS A 48 -19.06 19.44 -1.82
C HIS A 48 -18.49 19.51 -0.37
N PRO A 49 -18.59 20.65 0.34
CA PRO A 49 -18.04 20.76 1.71
C PRO A 49 -18.58 19.72 2.69
N LEU A 50 -19.86 19.34 2.56
CA LEU A 50 -20.45 18.29 3.40
C LEU A 50 -19.89 16.89 3.09
N ASP A 51 -19.55 16.61 1.84
CA ASP A 51 -18.90 15.35 1.45
C ASP A 51 -17.50 15.29 2.06
N PHE A 52 -16.76 16.40 2.04
CA PHE A 52 -15.48 16.49 2.74
C PHE A 52 -15.61 16.24 4.25
N SER A 53 -16.58 16.85 4.92
CA SER A 53 -16.81 16.65 6.36
C SER A 53 -17.28 15.23 6.70
N GLN A 54 -17.93 14.54 5.77
CA GLN A 54 -18.30 13.13 5.92
C GLN A 54 -17.10 12.22 5.75
N GLU A 55 -16.43 12.32 4.60
CA GLU A 55 -15.40 11.39 4.15
C GLU A 55 -14.06 11.65 4.82
N GLY A 56 -13.63 12.91 4.92
CA GLY A 56 -12.36 13.30 5.53
C GLY A 56 -12.43 13.29 7.05
N HIS A 57 -12.71 14.46 7.63
CA HIS A 57 -12.93 14.60 9.06
C HIS A 57 -13.84 15.79 9.39
N ARG A 58 -14.38 15.77 10.61
CA ARG A 58 -15.06 16.88 11.26
C ARG A 58 -15.02 16.71 12.77
N VAL A 59 -15.35 17.77 13.48
CA VAL A 59 -15.64 17.72 14.91
C VAL A 59 -17.15 17.71 15.11
N GLU A 60 -17.65 16.87 16.00
CA GLU A 60 -19.07 16.76 16.33
C GLU A 60 -19.24 16.59 17.84
N TRP A 61 -20.33 17.13 18.40
CA TRP A 61 -20.69 16.85 19.79
C TRP A 61 -21.21 15.41 19.92
N SER A 62 -20.94 14.78 21.06
CA SER A 62 -21.57 13.50 21.44
C SER A 62 -23.09 13.65 21.52
N ASP A 63 -23.82 12.54 21.41
CA ASP A 63 -25.29 12.55 21.36
C ASP A 63 -25.95 13.21 22.59
N ASP A 64 -25.26 13.19 23.74
CA ASP A 64 -25.67 13.85 24.98
C ASP A 64 -25.17 15.31 25.12
N ASN A 65 -24.53 15.84 24.08
CA ASN A 65 -23.87 17.16 24.00
C ASN A 65 -22.85 17.42 25.12
N SER A 66 -22.25 16.39 25.70
CA SER A 66 -21.32 16.53 26.81
C SER A 66 -19.86 16.67 26.39
N THR A 67 -19.48 16.12 25.23
CA THR A 67 -18.07 16.01 24.81
C THR A 67 -17.90 16.18 23.30
N LEU A 68 -16.78 16.77 22.85
CA LEU A 68 -16.43 16.79 21.42
C LEU A 68 -15.80 15.46 21.00
N GLN A 69 -16.01 15.10 19.74
CA GLN A 69 -15.45 13.91 19.10
C GLN A 69 -15.00 14.23 17.68
N PHE A 70 -13.90 13.64 17.24
CA PHE A 70 -13.57 13.60 15.82
C PHE A 70 -14.36 12.49 15.12
N LYS A 71 -14.98 12.81 13.98
CA LYS A 71 -15.68 11.85 13.10
C LYS A 71 -15.20 12.02 11.66
N GLY A 72 -15.20 10.94 10.88
CA GLY A 72 -14.82 10.95 9.47
C GLY A 72 -14.56 9.52 8.97
N VAL A 73 -14.81 9.24 7.70
CA VAL A 73 -14.61 7.90 7.13
C VAL A 73 -13.11 7.58 7.08
N VAL A 74 -12.31 8.41 6.39
CA VAL A 74 -10.86 8.25 6.25
C VAL A 74 -10.17 8.36 7.60
N LEU A 75 -10.63 9.26 8.48
CA LEU A 75 -10.07 9.35 9.83
C LEU A 75 -10.20 8.02 10.60
N ASN A 76 -11.38 7.40 10.57
CA ASN A 76 -11.60 6.12 11.25
C ASN A 76 -10.86 4.96 10.57
N GLU A 77 -10.77 4.97 9.24
CA GLU A 77 -9.98 4.02 8.47
C GLU A 77 -8.51 4.08 8.89
N MET A 78 -7.91 5.28 8.90
CA MET A 78 -6.52 5.47 9.25
C MET A 78 -6.23 5.20 10.73
N LYS A 79 -7.19 5.44 11.64
CA LYS A 79 -7.09 4.95 13.03
C LYS A 79 -7.00 3.42 13.07
N GLY A 80 -7.80 2.73 12.25
CA GLY A 80 -7.75 1.29 12.10
C GLY A 80 -6.40 0.81 11.55
N VAL A 81 -5.91 1.43 10.48
CA VAL A 81 -4.60 1.13 9.88
C VAL A 81 -3.47 1.30 10.89
N MET A 82 -3.46 2.41 11.65
CA MET A 82 -2.43 2.71 12.64
C MET A 82 -2.56 1.91 13.94
N SER A 83 -3.69 1.22 14.15
CA SER A 83 -3.87 0.27 15.25
C SER A 83 -3.21 -1.09 14.99
N ASP A 84 -2.93 -1.40 13.72
CA ASP A 84 -2.16 -2.58 13.34
C ASP A 84 -0.67 -2.35 13.60
N SER A 85 -0.03 -3.29 14.31
CA SER A 85 1.36 -3.12 14.73
C SER A 85 2.34 -3.15 13.56
N GLN A 86 2.04 -3.87 12.48
CA GLN A 86 2.92 -3.98 11.31
C GLN A 86 2.86 -2.70 10.47
N ASN A 87 1.67 -2.16 10.29
CA ASN A 87 1.47 -0.86 9.63
C ASN A 87 2.10 0.28 10.43
N LEU A 88 1.94 0.30 11.76
CA LEU A 88 2.59 1.28 12.61
C LEU A 88 4.12 1.19 12.46
N PHE A 89 4.69 -0.02 12.53
CA PHE A 89 6.13 -0.24 12.40
C PHE A 89 6.68 0.22 11.05
N SER A 90 6.10 -0.27 9.95
CA SER A 90 6.50 0.10 8.58
C SER A 90 6.36 1.60 8.33
N THR A 91 5.27 2.22 8.79
CA THR A 91 5.07 3.68 8.69
C THR A 91 6.20 4.41 9.39
N ARG A 92 6.47 4.13 10.68
CA ARG A 92 7.52 4.85 11.42
C ARG A 92 8.91 4.63 10.82
N LEU A 93 9.19 3.42 10.32
CA LEU A 93 10.44 3.11 9.62
C LEU A 93 10.58 3.95 8.34
N GLN A 94 9.52 4.05 7.52
CA GLN A 94 9.53 4.89 6.31
C GLN A 94 9.75 6.37 6.65
N GLN A 95 9.08 6.88 7.69
CA GLN A 95 9.25 8.27 8.14
C GLN A 95 10.69 8.58 8.55
N ASP A 96 11.34 7.69 9.29
CA ASP A 96 12.73 7.89 9.72
C ASP A 96 13.71 7.70 8.54
N LEU A 97 13.42 6.79 7.61
CA LEU A 97 14.28 6.49 6.46
C LEU A 97 14.26 7.59 5.38
N MET A 98 13.08 8.18 5.14
CA MET A 98 12.82 9.07 4.00
C MET A 98 12.72 10.55 4.38
N GLN A 99 13.32 10.94 5.50
CA GLN A 99 13.32 12.33 5.99
C GLN A 99 13.77 13.32 4.90
N GLY A 100 13.07 14.45 4.82
CA GLY A 100 13.33 15.49 3.82
C GLY A 100 12.72 15.24 2.44
N THR A 101 11.98 14.13 2.26
CA THR A 101 11.26 13.81 1.02
C THR A 101 9.75 13.79 1.25
N ILE A 102 8.97 13.69 0.18
CA ILE A 102 7.51 13.48 0.28
C ILE A 102 7.16 12.15 0.98
N TYR A 103 8.04 11.14 0.92
CA TYR A 103 7.81 9.80 1.46
C TYR A 103 7.95 9.75 2.99
N GLN A 104 8.44 10.82 3.63
CA GLN A 104 8.38 10.94 5.10
C GLN A 104 6.95 11.12 5.62
N HIS A 105 6.01 11.50 4.74
CA HIS A 105 4.62 11.73 5.12
C HIS A 105 3.81 10.46 4.94
N LEU A 106 2.77 10.29 5.75
CA LEU A 106 1.79 9.22 5.58
C LEU A 106 0.74 9.71 4.59
N SER A 107 0.74 9.23 3.35
CA SER A 107 -0.17 9.74 2.30
C SER A 107 -1.65 9.49 2.60
N GLY A 108 -1.97 8.43 3.35
CA GLY A 108 -3.31 8.20 3.90
C GLY A 108 -3.71 9.20 5.00
N GLY A 109 -2.74 9.91 5.58
CA GLY A 109 -2.89 10.92 6.62
C GLY A 109 -2.72 10.36 8.04
N ASP A 110 -1.88 11.01 8.87
CA ASP A 110 -1.79 10.69 10.30
C ASP A 110 -3.09 11.12 11.02
N PRO A 111 -3.82 10.19 11.67
CA PRO A 111 -5.06 10.51 12.37
C PRO A 111 -4.93 11.54 13.48
N SER A 112 -3.74 11.66 14.07
CA SER A 112 -3.51 12.51 15.24
C SER A 112 -3.14 13.95 14.87
N THR A 113 -2.66 14.19 13.65
CA THR A 113 -2.15 15.50 13.22
C THR A 113 -2.66 15.91 11.84
N ASP A 114 -2.32 15.15 10.81
CA ASP A 114 -2.44 15.59 9.42
C ASP A 114 -3.91 15.62 9.00
N LEU A 115 -4.65 14.57 9.36
CA LEU A 115 -6.06 14.50 9.00
C LEU A 115 -6.88 15.55 9.72
N THR A 116 -6.66 15.78 11.01
CA THR A 116 -7.46 16.70 11.84
C THR A 116 -7.15 18.18 11.60
N SER A 117 -6.11 18.50 10.83
CA SER A 117 -5.73 19.86 10.46
C SER A 117 -6.04 20.23 9.01
N LEU A 118 -6.34 19.24 8.15
CA LEU A 118 -6.65 19.44 6.73
C LEU A 118 -7.89 20.33 6.53
N THR A 119 -7.77 21.41 5.76
CA THR A 119 -8.91 22.27 5.45
C THR A 119 -9.58 21.89 4.13
N TYR A 120 -10.86 22.24 3.99
CA TYR A 120 -11.59 22.08 2.73
C TYR A 120 -10.91 22.83 1.57
N ASP A 121 -10.42 24.05 1.82
CA ASP A 121 -9.75 24.85 0.80
C ASP A 121 -8.43 24.20 0.33
N GLU A 122 -7.68 23.56 1.25
CA GLU A 122 -6.49 22.78 0.89
C GLU A 122 -6.84 21.56 0.04
N LEU A 123 -7.93 20.85 0.33
CA LEU A 123 -8.42 19.75 -0.51
C LEU A 123 -8.72 20.25 -1.94
N VAL A 124 -9.47 21.34 -2.07
CA VAL A 124 -9.83 21.91 -3.38
C VAL A 124 -8.59 22.39 -4.13
N ALA A 125 -7.67 23.05 -3.43
CA ALA A 125 -6.41 23.50 -4.01
C ALA A 125 -5.54 22.32 -4.47
N PHE A 126 -5.48 21.25 -3.68
CA PHE A 126 -4.75 20.04 -4.03
C PHE A 126 -5.31 19.43 -5.30
N HIS A 127 -6.62 19.20 -5.39
CA HIS A 127 -7.28 18.65 -6.58
C HIS A 127 -6.96 19.49 -7.83
N ARG A 128 -7.19 20.81 -7.76
CA ARG A 128 -6.89 21.75 -8.87
C ARG A 128 -5.44 21.69 -9.33
N SER A 129 -4.49 21.47 -8.42
CA SER A 129 -3.07 21.42 -8.75
C SER A 129 -2.58 20.07 -9.27
N LYS A 130 -3.26 18.96 -8.93
CA LYS A 130 -2.77 17.60 -9.21
C LYS A 130 -3.58 16.83 -10.25
N TYR A 131 -4.86 17.16 -10.45
CA TYR A 131 -5.79 16.42 -11.29
C TYR A 131 -5.97 17.04 -12.68
N HIS A 132 -5.01 17.86 -13.13
CA HIS A 132 -4.95 18.32 -14.52
C HIS A 132 -4.51 17.16 -15.43
N PRO A 133 -5.10 16.95 -16.62
CA PRO A 133 -4.77 15.80 -17.49
C PRO A 133 -3.30 15.73 -17.91
N SER A 134 -2.59 16.86 -17.98
CA SER A 134 -1.12 16.88 -18.20
C SER A 134 -0.29 16.16 -17.12
N ASN A 135 -0.85 15.94 -15.92
CA ASN A 135 -0.23 15.24 -14.81
C ASN A 135 -0.83 13.82 -14.61
N CYS A 136 -1.57 13.31 -15.58
CA CYS A 136 -2.25 12.01 -15.50
C CYS A 136 -1.70 11.02 -16.53
N LEU A 137 -1.82 9.73 -16.21
CA LEU A 137 -1.58 8.64 -17.14
C LEU A 137 -2.88 7.86 -17.34
N PHE A 138 -3.30 7.73 -18.60
CA PHE A 138 -4.42 6.85 -18.96
C PHE A 138 -3.86 5.48 -19.32
N TYR A 139 -4.45 4.43 -18.75
CA TYR A 139 -4.07 3.05 -19.01
C TYR A 139 -5.30 2.21 -19.34
N SER A 140 -5.21 1.43 -20.42
CA SER A 140 -6.22 0.43 -20.79
C SER A 140 -5.55 -0.88 -21.17
N TYR A 141 -6.25 -1.99 -20.92
CA TYR A 141 -5.79 -3.34 -21.22
C TYR A 141 -6.98 -4.22 -21.57
N GLY A 142 -6.86 -4.99 -22.66
CA GLY A 142 -7.89 -5.93 -23.08
C GLY A 142 -7.97 -6.03 -24.60
N ASN A 143 -9.14 -6.46 -25.07
CA ASN A 143 -9.43 -6.66 -26.49
C ASN A 143 -10.53 -5.72 -27.03
N PHE A 144 -10.99 -4.75 -26.23
CA PHE A 144 -11.86 -3.69 -26.72
C PHE A 144 -11.07 -2.72 -27.61
N ALA A 145 -11.75 -2.05 -28.54
CA ALA A 145 -11.10 -1.15 -29.48
C ALA A 145 -10.52 0.06 -28.75
N LEU A 146 -9.24 0.34 -28.98
CA LEU A 146 -8.55 1.46 -28.34
C LEU A 146 -9.15 2.81 -28.79
N GLU A 147 -9.60 2.88 -30.04
CA GLU A 147 -10.19 4.07 -30.65
C GLU A 147 -11.40 4.58 -29.86
N ASP A 148 -12.28 3.68 -29.40
CA ASP A 148 -13.46 4.02 -28.60
C ASP A 148 -13.05 4.68 -27.27
N HIS A 149 -12.00 4.17 -26.64
CA HIS A 149 -11.51 4.69 -25.37
C HIS A 149 -10.90 6.09 -25.56
N LEU A 150 -10.10 6.25 -26.62
CA LEU A 150 -9.47 7.54 -26.95
C LEU A 150 -10.52 8.60 -27.29
N GLU A 151 -11.56 8.26 -28.04
CA GLU A 151 -12.67 9.17 -28.36
C GLU A 151 -13.41 9.61 -27.09
N THR A 152 -13.74 8.67 -26.20
CA THR A 152 -14.41 8.99 -24.93
C THR A 152 -13.55 9.87 -24.02
N ILE A 153 -12.24 9.59 -23.90
CA ILE A 153 -11.30 10.39 -23.11
C ILE A 153 -11.14 11.80 -23.69
N ASP A 154 -10.98 11.92 -25.01
CA ASP A 154 -10.83 13.21 -25.67
C ASP A 154 -12.06 14.09 -25.47
N LYS A 155 -13.24 13.55 -25.80
CA LYS A 155 -14.52 14.27 -25.73
C LYS A 155 -14.91 14.69 -24.31
N THR A 156 -14.61 13.84 -23.32
CA THR A 156 -15.04 14.06 -21.93
C THR A 156 -14.05 14.96 -21.20
N VAL A 157 -12.75 14.71 -21.39
CA VAL A 157 -11.69 15.35 -20.59
C VAL A 157 -10.83 16.24 -21.48
N LEU A 158 -10.05 15.68 -22.42
CA LEU A 158 -8.94 16.43 -23.03
C LEU A 158 -9.40 17.67 -23.79
N SER A 159 -10.57 17.63 -24.44
CA SER A 159 -11.12 18.77 -25.17
C SER A 159 -11.59 19.93 -24.26
N GLN A 160 -11.67 19.72 -22.95
CA GLN A 160 -12.05 20.72 -21.95
C GLN A 160 -10.85 21.45 -21.32
N PHE A 161 -9.62 21.00 -21.62
CA PHE A 161 -8.39 21.57 -21.06
C PHE A 161 -7.47 22.06 -22.17
N ASP A 162 -6.86 23.22 -21.94
CA ASP A 162 -5.71 23.63 -22.74
C ASP A 162 -4.45 22.90 -22.26
N ALA A 163 -3.51 22.68 -23.18
CA ALA A 163 -2.16 22.26 -22.79
C ALA A 163 -1.56 23.33 -21.88
N SER A 164 -1.39 23.00 -20.60
CA SER A 164 -0.92 23.95 -19.61
C SER A 164 0.54 23.69 -19.25
N ASP A 165 1.40 24.67 -19.58
CA ASP A 165 2.78 24.75 -19.06
C ASP A 165 2.80 25.16 -17.57
N SER A 166 1.68 25.66 -17.02
CA SER A 166 1.59 26.17 -15.64
C SER A 166 1.29 25.10 -14.59
N VAL A 167 0.95 23.88 -15.02
CA VAL A 167 0.85 22.68 -14.17
C VAL A 167 1.88 21.67 -14.69
N PRO A 168 3.19 21.93 -14.52
CA PRO A 168 4.21 20.97 -14.92
C PRO A 168 3.97 19.65 -14.17
N PRO A 169 4.27 18.49 -14.80
CA PRO A 169 4.21 17.21 -14.11
C PRO A 169 4.95 17.31 -12.78
N VAL A 170 4.37 16.74 -11.72
CA VAL A 170 5.03 16.75 -10.42
C VAL A 170 6.27 15.87 -10.51
N ILE A 171 7.45 16.48 -10.65
CA ILE A 171 8.72 15.76 -10.63
C ILE A 171 9.11 15.57 -9.18
N ILE A 172 8.96 14.35 -8.69
CA ILE A 172 9.50 13.95 -7.40
C ILE A 172 11.02 14.02 -7.50
N SER A 173 11.63 14.87 -6.68
CA SER A 173 13.07 15.00 -6.67
C SER A 173 13.68 13.79 -5.95
N PRO A 174 14.71 13.17 -6.51
CA PRO A 174 15.50 12.18 -5.78
C PRO A 174 16.03 12.75 -4.47
N LEU A 175 16.23 11.88 -3.48
CA LEU A 175 17.07 12.20 -2.32
C LEU A 175 18.42 12.78 -2.80
N PRO A 176 18.80 13.99 -2.36
CA PRO A 176 20.05 14.59 -2.79
C PRO A 176 21.24 13.71 -2.41
N GLU A 177 22.20 13.56 -3.33
CA GLU A 177 23.45 12.82 -3.05
C GLU A 177 24.14 13.41 -1.82
N GLY A 178 24.46 12.55 -0.84
CA GLY A 178 25.10 12.96 0.42
C GLY A 178 24.15 13.34 1.55
N VAL A 179 22.84 13.38 1.33
CA VAL A 179 21.81 13.46 2.40
C VAL A 179 21.38 12.04 2.78
N ALA A 180 22.34 11.13 2.89
CA ALA A 180 22.05 9.84 3.51
C ALA A 180 21.66 10.14 4.98
N PRO A 181 20.59 9.52 5.51
CA PRO A 181 20.26 9.69 6.91
C PRO A 181 21.49 9.36 7.74
N THR A 182 21.81 10.24 8.69
CA THR A 182 22.87 9.95 9.67
C THR A 182 22.46 8.66 10.38
N SER A 183 23.36 7.68 10.44
CA SER A 183 23.05 6.40 11.07
C SER A 183 22.41 6.61 12.44
N SER A 184 21.18 6.14 12.59
CA SER A 184 20.37 6.39 13.78
C SER A 184 19.60 5.14 14.15
N GLU A 185 19.48 4.86 15.44
CA GLU A 185 18.60 3.83 15.96
C GLU A 185 17.57 4.48 16.87
N ARG A 186 16.28 4.31 16.54
CA ARG A 186 15.16 4.83 17.32
C ARG A 186 14.45 3.69 18.02
N HIS A 187 14.00 3.94 19.25
CA HIS A 187 13.14 3.03 19.99
C HIS A 187 11.74 3.64 20.16
N ILE A 188 10.71 2.90 19.76
CA ILE A 188 9.30 3.25 19.94
C ILE A 188 8.54 2.14 20.67
N THR A 189 7.35 2.47 21.17
CA THR A 189 6.36 1.49 21.63
C THR A 189 5.29 1.31 20.55
N GLY A 190 4.71 0.11 20.48
CA GLY A 190 3.64 -0.23 19.53
C GLY A 190 2.50 -1.02 20.16
N VAL A 191 1.40 -1.12 19.42
CA VAL A 191 0.21 -1.87 19.85
C VAL A 191 0.56 -3.34 20.05
N SER A 192 0.14 -3.92 21.18
CA SER A 192 0.14 -5.37 21.36
C SER A 192 -1.01 -5.84 22.24
N PRO A 193 -1.75 -6.90 21.84
CA PRO A 193 -2.78 -7.51 22.69
C PRO A 193 -2.19 -8.29 23.87
N THR A 194 -0.94 -8.76 23.79
CA THR A 194 -0.21 -9.44 24.87
C THR A 194 1.26 -9.02 24.91
N ALA A 195 1.86 -8.96 26.11
CA ALA A 195 3.23 -8.46 26.29
C ALA A 195 4.35 -9.42 25.83
N ALA A 196 4.04 -10.67 25.48
CA ALA A 196 5.04 -11.67 25.12
C ALA A 196 5.15 -11.84 23.60
N SER A 197 6.39 -11.77 23.08
CA SER A 197 6.85 -12.08 21.72
C SER A 197 6.30 -11.23 20.55
N GLN A 198 6.37 -9.90 20.65
CA GLN A 198 6.00 -8.99 19.55
C GLN A 198 7.03 -7.87 19.30
N THR A 199 8.23 -7.97 19.90
CA THR A 199 9.32 -7.03 19.63
C THR A 199 9.71 -7.12 18.16
N LYS A 200 9.77 -5.97 17.49
CA LYS A 200 10.15 -5.85 16.08
C LYS A 200 11.40 -4.99 15.98
N TRP A 201 12.33 -5.37 15.11
CA TRP A 201 13.47 -4.53 14.78
C TRP A 201 13.80 -4.64 13.29
N CYS A 202 14.15 -3.53 12.67
CA CYS A 202 14.60 -3.50 11.28
C CYS A 202 15.68 -2.44 11.12
N ARG A 203 16.71 -2.77 10.35
CA ARG A 203 17.71 -1.83 9.86
C ARG A 203 17.59 -1.74 8.34
N ALA A 204 17.40 -0.53 7.84
CA ALA A 204 17.18 -0.26 6.43
C ALA A 204 17.97 0.96 5.96
N HIS A 205 18.24 1.02 4.66
CA HIS A 205 18.90 2.15 4.00
C HIS A 205 18.27 2.39 2.63
N VAL A 206 18.37 3.63 2.16
CA VAL A 206 18.09 3.98 0.76
C VAL A 206 19.24 3.48 -0.08
N VAL A 207 18.95 2.79 -1.18
CA VAL A 207 19.95 2.26 -2.11
C VAL A 207 20.67 3.43 -2.79
N PRO A 208 21.98 3.65 -2.54
CA PRO A 208 22.65 4.86 -3.00
C PRO A 208 22.76 4.93 -4.52
N GLY A 209 22.42 6.10 -5.08
CA GLY A 209 22.56 6.37 -6.52
C GLY A 209 21.60 5.61 -7.43
N LEU A 210 20.63 4.88 -6.87
CA LEU A 210 19.64 4.14 -7.62
C LEU A 210 18.27 4.82 -7.55
N LEU A 211 17.57 4.86 -8.68
CA LEU A 211 16.16 5.24 -8.77
C LEU A 211 15.33 4.02 -9.19
N SER A 212 14.08 3.96 -8.75
CA SER A 212 13.16 2.86 -9.11
C SER A 212 12.85 2.79 -10.61
N THR A 213 13.19 3.85 -11.36
CA THR A 213 13.11 3.88 -12.83
C THR A 213 14.23 3.10 -13.53
N ASP A 214 15.32 2.75 -12.84
CA ASP A 214 16.35 1.86 -13.37
C ASP A 214 15.89 0.40 -13.28
N SER A 215 15.13 -0.02 -14.30
CA SER A 215 14.47 -1.32 -14.32
C SER A 215 15.44 -2.50 -14.23
N PHE A 216 16.65 -2.36 -14.78
CA PHE A 216 17.63 -3.45 -14.80
C PHE A 216 18.30 -3.61 -13.44
N GLU A 217 18.85 -2.54 -12.86
CA GLU A 217 19.48 -2.63 -11.55
C GLU A 217 18.46 -3.00 -10.46
N CYS A 218 17.24 -2.47 -10.50
CA CYS A 218 16.17 -2.89 -9.59
C CYS A 218 15.80 -4.37 -9.76
N PHE A 219 15.80 -4.91 -10.99
CA PHE A 219 15.57 -6.34 -11.21
C PHE A 219 16.67 -7.19 -10.55
N VAL A 220 17.94 -6.82 -10.74
CA VAL A 220 19.09 -7.52 -10.14
C VAL A 220 19.03 -7.46 -8.61
N LEU A 221 18.70 -6.30 -8.02
CA LEU A 221 18.58 -6.19 -6.56
C LEU A 221 17.38 -6.95 -6.00
N ARG A 222 16.26 -7.02 -6.73
CA ARG A 222 15.09 -7.82 -6.31
C ARG A 222 15.42 -9.30 -6.30
N LEU A 223 16.20 -9.74 -7.28
CA LEU A 223 16.76 -11.09 -7.28
C LEU A 223 17.69 -11.32 -6.08
N LEU A 224 18.62 -10.40 -5.81
CA LEU A 224 19.52 -10.52 -4.66
C LEU A 224 18.73 -10.60 -3.33
N SER A 225 17.72 -9.74 -3.17
CA SER A 225 16.79 -9.78 -2.04
C SER A 225 16.11 -11.15 -1.91
N TYR A 226 15.62 -11.71 -3.02
CA TYR A 226 15.02 -13.04 -3.05
C TYR A 226 16.02 -14.14 -2.65
N LEU A 227 17.26 -14.10 -3.17
CA LEU A 227 18.29 -15.08 -2.85
C LEU A 227 18.72 -15.02 -1.39
N LEU A 228 18.76 -13.83 -0.79
CA LEU A 228 19.12 -13.61 0.61
C LEU A 228 18.05 -14.07 1.59
N LEU A 229 16.77 -13.83 1.28
CA LEU A 229 15.68 -13.89 2.26
C LEU A 229 14.65 -15.00 2.00
N ASN A 230 14.41 -15.40 0.74
CA ASN A 230 13.26 -16.23 0.43
C ASN A 230 13.56 -17.73 0.47
N GLY A 231 12.86 -18.42 1.39
CA GLY A 231 12.85 -19.87 1.55
C GLY A 231 13.91 -20.42 2.51
N PRO A 232 13.75 -21.68 2.97
CA PRO A 232 14.59 -22.29 4.01
C PRO A 232 16.04 -22.52 3.59
N SER A 233 16.38 -22.33 2.32
CA SER A 233 17.75 -22.38 1.79
C SER A 233 18.41 -21.00 1.67
N ALA A 234 17.71 -19.92 2.02
CA ALA A 234 18.24 -18.57 1.91
C ALA A 234 19.13 -18.23 3.12
N PRO A 235 20.29 -17.58 2.94
CA PRO A 235 21.27 -17.36 4.01
C PRO A 235 20.68 -16.66 5.24
N LEU A 236 19.96 -15.55 5.05
CA LEU A 236 19.36 -14.82 6.18
C LEU A 236 18.18 -15.59 6.79
N TYR A 237 17.40 -16.32 5.98
CA TYR A 237 16.33 -17.18 6.49
C TYR A 237 16.89 -18.29 7.39
N GLN A 238 17.97 -18.94 6.96
CA GLN A 238 18.63 -19.97 7.75
C GLN A 238 19.23 -19.40 9.04
N ALA A 239 19.94 -18.28 8.93
CA ALA A 239 20.66 -17.68 10.03
C ALA A 239 19.74 -17.07 11.10
N LEU A 240 18.54 -16.62 10.74
CA LEU A 240 17.63 -15.91 11.66
C LEU A 240 16.40 -16.73 12.06
N ILE A 241 15.74 -17.38 11.10
CA ILE A 241 14.44 -18.04 11.32
C ILE A 241 14.61 -19.52 11.58
N THR A 242 15.39 -20.22 10.74
CA THR A 242 15.62 -21.67 10.92
C THR A 242 16.47 -21.97 12.17
N SER A 243 17.31 -21.02 12.57
CA SER A 243 18.09 -21.05 13.81
C SER A 243 17.27 -20.71 15.07
N GLU A 244 16.00 -20.33 14.89
CA GLU A 244 15.08 -19.93 15.96
C GLU A 244 15.57 -18.69 16.76
N LEU A 245 16.45 -17.86 16.18
CA LEU A 245 16.86 -16.58 16.78
C LEU A 245 15.73 -15.54 16.75
N ALA A 246 14.84 -15.64 15.76
CA ALA A 246 13.62 -14.87 15.64
C ALA A 246 12.47 -15.73 15.10
N VAL A 247 11.24 -15.29 15.33
CA VAL A 247 10.03 -15.99 14.88
C VAL A 247 9.79 -15.79 13.39
N ASP A 248 9.90 -14.55 12.91
CA ASP A 248 9.70 -14.21 11.49
C ASP A 248 10.47 -12.93 11.12
N PHE A 249 10.45 -12.56 9.84
CA PHE A 249 10.94 -11.27 9.36
C PHE A 249 9.95 -10.14 9.69
N ALA A 250 10.48 -8.98 10.09
CA ALA A 250 9.68 -7.78 10.31
C ALA A 250 9.40 -7.01 9.01
N ALA A 251 8.42 -6.10 9.06
CA ALA A 251 8.17 -5.12 8.00
C ALA A 251 9.44 -4.35 7.63
N GLY A 252 9.58 -3.99 6.36
CA GLY A 252 10.76 -3.32 5.83
C GLY A 252 11.91 -4.27 5.45
N THR A 253 11.75 -5.59 5.64
CA THR A 253 12.72 -6.58 5.19
C THR A 253 12.62 -6.83 3.68
N GLY A 254 13.77 -6.81 3.00
CA GLY A 254 13.90 -6.97 1.56
C GLY A 254 14.02 -5.65 0.80
N LEU A 255 14.03 -5.74 -0.53
CA LEU A 255 14.03 -4.58 -1.42
C LEU A 255 12.62 -4.01 -1.56
N ASP A 256 12.45 -2.73 -1.26
CA ASP A 256 11.25 -1.95 -1.55
C ASP A 256 11.52 -0.96 -2.69
N THR A 257 10.68 -1.01 -3.72
CA THR A 257 10.72 -0.13 -4.90
C THR A 257 9.43 0.67 -5.06
N SER A 258 8.63 0.79 -4.00
CA SER A 258 7.35 1.53 -3.98
C SER A 258 7.52 3.05 -3.97
N THR A 259 8.74 3.53 -3.73
CA THR A 259 9.12 4.95 -3.78
C THR A 259 10.12 5.20 -4.92
N LEU A 260 10.35 6.47 -5.26
CA LEU A 260 11.34 6.86 -6.27
C LEU A 260 12.76 6.39 -5.91
N ASN A 261 13.10 6.38 -4.63
CA ASN A 261 14.40 5.96 -4.12
C ASN A 261 14.25 4.58 -3.47
N PRO A 262 14.65 3.48 -4.13
CA PRO A 262 14.53 2.15 -3.57
C PRO A 262 15.23 2.05 -2.23
N SER A 263 14.68 1.24 -1.33
CA SER A 263 15.30 0.93 -0.05
C SER A 263 15.49 -0.56 0.13
N PHE A 264 16.46 -0.93 0.95
CA PHE A 264 16.67 -2.30 1.36
C PHE A 264 16.76 -2.36 2.88
N GLY A 265 16.09 -3.33 3.49
CA GLY A 265 16.20 -3.57 4.92
C GLY A 265 16.30 -5.03 5.30
N VAL A 266 16.78 -5.28 6.50
CA VAL A 266 16.75 -6.58 7.16
C VAL A 266 16.24 -6.38 8.58
N GLY A 267 15.12 -7.01 8.89
CA GLY A 267 14.50 -6.93 10.21
C GLY A 267 13.81 -8.22 10.61
N VAL A 268 13.57 -8.39 11.90
CA VAL A 268 12.97 -9.59 12.49
C VAL A 268 11.98 -9.23 13.58
N GLU A 269 11.07 -10.15 13.85
CA GLU A 269 10.11 -10.07 14.95
C GLU A 269 10.16 -11.32 15.85
N GLY A 270 9.81 -11.12 17.12
CA GLY A 270 9.78 -12.20 18.10
C GLY A 270 11.18 -12.72 18.45
N PHE A 271 12.08 -11.82 18.86
CA PHE A 271 13.43 -12.16 19.30
C PHE A 271 13.68 -11.66 20.74
N ASP A 272 14.66 -12.27 21.42
CA ASP A 272 15.03 -11.92 22.80
C ASP A 272 16.30 -11.05 22.88
N ASP A 273 17.30 -11.30 22.03
CA ASP A 273 18.60 -10.62 22.07
C ASP A 273 18.89 -9.87 20.75
N LEU A 274 18.72 -8.55 20.80
CA LEU A 274 18.94 -7.67 19.66
C LEU A 274 20.41 -7.67 19.18
N ASP A 275 21.38 -7.78 20.09
CA ASP A 275 22.79 -7.72 19.72
C ASP A 275 23.21 -8.98 18.95
N THR A 276 22.69 -10.14 19.36
CA THR A 276 22.85 -11.40 18.62
C THR A 276 22.21 -11.32 17.23
N ILE A 277 21.03 -10.73 17.08
CA ILE A 277 20.39 -10.49 15.78
C ILE A 277 21.27 -9.62 14.88
N LYS A 278 21.73 -8.47 15.38
CA LYS A 278 22.59 -7.53 14.63
C LYS A 278 23.88 -8.21 14.16
N ALA A 279 24.56 -8.92 15.06
CA ALA A 279 25.79 -9.63 14.76
C ALA A 279 25.58 -10.73 13.72
N THR A 280 24.48 -11.48 13.82
CA THR A 280 24.14 -12.56 12.88
C THR A 280 23.87 -12.04 11.48
N ILE A 281 23.12 -10.93 11.36
CA ILE A 281 22.87 -10.28 10.07
C ILE A 281 24.18 -9.82 9.43
N ASP A 282 25.02 -9.11 10.19
CA ASP A 282 26.28 -8.58 9.67
C ASP A 282 27.25 -9.69 9.25
N ALA A 283 27.35 -10.77 10.04
CA ALA A 283 28.17 -11.93 9.71
C ALA A 283 27.67 -12.63 8.45
N THR A 284 26.36 -12.88 8.37
CA THR A 284 25.74 -13.57 7.22
C THR A 284 25.94 -12.78 5.93
N LEU A 285 25.70 -11.47 5.95
CA LEU A 285 25.91 -10.61 4.77
C LEU A 285 27.37 -10.62 4.30
N LYS A 286 28.33 -10.56 5.23
CA LYS A 286 29.77 -10.63 4.91
C LYS A 286 30.17 -12.00 4.33
N ASP A 287 29.62 -13.08 4.88
CA ASP A 287 29.86 -14.43 4.37
C ASP A 287 29.32 -14.60 2.94
N VAL A 288 28.12 -14.07 2.63
CA VAL A 288 27.56 -14.12 1.28
C VAL A 288 28.37 -13.27 0.29
N VAL A 289 28.88 -12.11 0.68
CA VAL A 289 29.80 -11.32 -0.18
C VAL A 289 31.10 -12.07 -0.46
N ARG A 290 31.63 -12.81 0.53
CA ARG A 290 32.86 -13.60 0.41
C ARG A 290 32.65 -14.83 -0.47
N ASP A 291 31.63 -15.62 -0.17
CA ASP A 291 31.46 -16.98 -0.68
C ASP A 291 30.48 -17.06 -1.88
N GLY A 292 29.61 -16.06 -2.04
CA GLY A 292 28.56 -16.04 -3.06
C GLY A 292 27.32 -16.86 -2.69
N PHE A 293 26.50 -17.16 -3.70
CA PHE A 293 25.32 -18.00 -3.57
C PHE A 293 25.58 -19.40 -4.15
N ASP A 294 24.82 -20.39 -3.71
CA ASP A 294 24.82 -21.73 -4.31
C ASP A 294 24.47 -21.65 -5.81
N GLN A 295 25.32 -22.24 -6.65
CA GLN A 295 25.17 -22.27 -8.10
C GLN A 295 23.82 -22.85 -8.54
N ALA A 296 23.28 -23.84 -7.82
CA ALA A 296 21.97 -24.41 -8.15
C ALA A 296 20.82 -23.38 -7.98
N ARG A 297 20.99 -22.37 -7.12
CA ARG A 297 20.03 -21.27 -6.95
C ARG A 297 20.20 -20.17 -7.99
N ILE A 298 21.41 -20.04 -8.52
CA ILE A 298 21.77 -19.11 -9.59
C ILE A 298 21.31 -19.62 -10.96
N ASP A 299 21.46 -20.93 -11.22
CA ASP A 299 21.14 -21.55 -12.51
C ASP A 299 19.66 -21.43 -12.87
N ALA A 300 18.79 -21.21 -11.88
CA ALA A 300 17.37 -20.92 -12.07
C ALA A 300 17.08 -19.49 -12.60
N VAL A 301 18.08 -18.61 -12.68
CA VAL A 301 17.87 -17.14 -12.73
C VAL A 301 18.55 -16.42 -13.91
N LEU A 302 19.35 -17.12 -14.72
CA LEU A 302 19.77 -16.78 -16.10
C LEU A 302 21.11 -16.06 -16.38
N HIS A 303 21.68 -16.59 -17.47
CA HIS A 303 22.55 -16.12 -18.56
C HIS A 303 23.50 -14.90 -18.43
N GLN A 304 23.12 -13.78 -17.80
CA GLN A 304 23.99 -12.59 -17.74
C GLN A 304 25.20 -12.76 -16.81
N MET A 305 25.10 -13.68 -15.85
CA MET A 305 26.21 -14.04 -14.94
C MET A 305 27.40 -14.70 -15.64
N ALA A 306 27.23 -15.17 -16.89
CA ALA A 306 28.28 -15.87 -17.62
C ALA A 306 29.52 -15.00 -17.94
N ALA A 307 29.37 -13.66 -17.96
CA ALA A 307 30.45 -12.74 -18.29
C ALA A 307 31.27 -12.24 -17.08
N ASN A 308 30.65 -12.16 -15.88
CA ASN A 308 31.34 -11.84 -14.62
C ASN A 308 30.86 -12.79 -13.50
N PRO A 309 31.68 -13.77 -13.10
CA PRO A 309 31.36 -14.74 -12.05
C PRO A 309 31.11 -14.13 -10.66
N ARG A 310 31.55 -12.89 -10.40
CA ARG A 310 31.36 -12.17 -9.13
C ARG A 310 30.30 -11.08 -9.17
N TYR A 311 29.58 -10.95 -10.30
CA TYR A 311 28.64 -9.85 -10.51
C TYR A 311 27.63 -9.67 -9.36
N LEU A 312 27.04 -10.77 -8.88
CA LEU A 312 26.08 -10.72 -7.78
C LEU A 312 26.72 -10.28 -6.45
N GLN A 313 27.93 -10.76 -6.15
CA GLN A 313 28.66 -10.35 -4.95
C GLN A 313 29.06 -8.87 -5.00
N ASP A 314 29.50 -8.39 -6.16
CA ASP A 314 29.90 -6.98 -6.35
C ASP A 314 28.68 -6.05 -6.19
N MET A 315 27.53 -6.43 -6.74
CA MET A 315 26.26 -5.70 -6.59
C MET A 315 25.76 -5.74 -5.14
N LEU A 316 25.85 -6.91 -4.48
CA LEU A 316 25.51 -7.09 -3.08
C LEU A 316 26.36 -6.19 -2.17
N ASP A 317 27.68 -6.16 -2.39
CA ASP A 317 28.59 -5.35 -1.59
C ASP A 317 28.31 -3.85 -1.78
N LYS A 318 28.19 -3.40 -3.03
CA LYS A 318 27.94 -2.00 -3.39
C LYS A 318 26.62 -1.46 -2.83
N TYR A 319 25.51 -2.19 -3.04
CA TYR A 319 24.16 -1.65 -2.82
C TYR A 319 23.52 -2.08 -1.50
N ILE A 320 23.97 -3.17 -0.91
CA ILE A 320 23.39 -3.73 0.30
C ILE A 320 24.39 -3.65 1.46
N VAL A 321 25.55 -4.31 1.37
CA VAL A 321 26.41 -4.49 2.55
C VAL A 321 27.11 -3.20 2.97
N GLN A 322 27.75 -2.48 2.06
CA GLN A 322 28.42 -1.23 2.43
C GLN A 322 27.44 -0.18 2.97
N PRO A 323 26.29 0.09 2.32
CA PRO A 323 25.32 1.07 2.85
C PRO A 323 24.66 0.62 4.17
N HIS A 324 24.35 -0.67 4.31
CA HIS A 324 23.77 -1.25 5.54
C HIS A 324 24.68 -1.11 6.77
N LEU A 325 25.99 -1.02 6.55
CA LEU A 325 26.98 -0.83 7.61
C LEU A 325 27.34 0.66 7.84
N ALA A 326 27.17 1.53 6.83
CA ALA A 326 27.66 2.90 6.87
C ALA A 326 26.57 3.97 7.06
N THR A 327 25.40 3.81 6.45
CA THR A 327 24.37 4.85 6.30
C THR A 327 22.96 4.28 6.40
N SER A 328 22.66 3.62 7.52
CA SER A 328 21.39 2.91 7.75
C SER A 328 20.61 3.52 8.91
N VAL A 329 19.28 3.47 8.83
CA VAL A 329 18.38 3.76 9.94
C VAL A 329 17.88 2.44 10.53
N ALA A 330 17.80 2.37 11.85
CA ALA A 330 17.23 1.24 12.56
C ALA A 330 16.06 1.68 13.44
N LEU A 331 15.02 0.84 13.50
CA LEU A 331 13.86 1.04 14.34
C LEU A 331 13.65 -0.21 15.21
N LEU A 332 13.66 -0.02 16.54
CA LEU A 332 13.20 -0.99 17.52
C LEU A 332 11.79 -0.61 17.98
N MET A 333 10.85 -1.55 17.91
CA MET A 333 9.52 -1.39 18.48
C MET A 333 9.25 -2.47 19.52
N THR A 334 9.01 -2.03 20.77
CA THR A 334 8.61 -2.93 21.86
C THR A 334 7.10 -2.88 22.07
N PRO A 335 6.45 -4.02 22.40
CA PRO A 335 5.02 -4.04 22.65
C PRO A 335 4.66 -3.20 23.89
N SER A 336 3.53 -2.48 23.83
CA SER A 336 2.95 -1.79 24.98
C SER A 336 1.45 -2.07 25.08
N THR A 337 1.03 -2.53 26.27
CA THR A 337 -0.39 -2.75 26.59
C THR A 337 -1.14 -1.45 26.88
N SER A 338 -0.44 -0.34 27.11
CA SER A 338 -1.04 0.99 27.33
C SER A 338 -1.04 1.86 26.07
N PHE A 339 -0.49 1.38 24.94
CA PHE A 339 -0.34 2.21 23.74
C PHE A 339 -1.67 2.79 23.28
N VAL A 340 -2.71 1.95 23.13
CA VAL A 340 -4.03 2.38 22.63
C VAL A 340 -4.66 3.41 23.59
N SER A 341 -4.67 3.12 24.89
CA SER A 341 -5.25 4.02 25.88
C SER A 341 -4.48 5.34 26.02
N GLU A 342 -3.16 5.34 25.80
CA GLU A 342 -2.36 6.57 25.73
C GLU A 342 -2.69 7.42 24.50
N GLN A 343 -2.96 6.81 23.34
CA GLN A 343 -3.38 7.55 22.14
C GLN A 343 -4.79 8.13 22.30
N GLU A 344 -5.73 7.34 22.81
CA GLU A 344 -7.10 7.81 23.11
C GLU A 344 -7.08 8.95 24.13
N ALA A 345 -6.23 8.87 25.17
CA ALA A 345 -6.10 9.94 26.16
C ALA A 345 -5.48 11.23 25.57
N LYS A 346 -4.56 11.12 24.61
CA LYS A 346 -4.01 12.28 23.89
C LYS A 346 -5.08 12.95 23.04
N GLU A 347 -5.79 12.17 22.22
CA GLU A 347 -6.90 12.68 21.41
C GLU A 347 -7.95 13.36 22.28
N ARG A 348 -8.29 12.73 23.41
CA ARG A 348 -9.28 13.28 24.33
C ARG A 348 -8.84 14.63 24.92
N ARG A 349 -7.56 14.76 25.31
CA ARG A 349 -7.01 16.04 25.78
C ARG A 349 -7.09 17.12 24.71
N THR A 350 -6.73 16.78 23.46
CA THR A 350 -6.83 17.72 22.33
C THR A 350 -8.27 18.21 22.13
N LEU A 351 -9.26 17.31 22.20
CA LEU A 351 -10.68 17.66 22.06
C LEU A 351 -11.19 18.48 23.25
N ASP A 352 -10.77 18.16 24.48
CA ASP A 352 -11.14 18.91 25.68
C ASP A 352 -10.53 20.33 25.67
N GLU A 353 -9.27 20.47 25.24
CA GLU A 353 -8.61 21.77 25.03
C GLU A 353 -9.29 22.58 23.92
N MET A 354 -9.69 21.93 22.82
CA MET A 354 -10.46 22.56 21.76
C MET A 354 -11.80 23.05 22.29
N ALA A 355 -12.55 22.20 22.99
CA ALA A 355 -13.86 22.52 23.59
C ALA A 355 -13.79 23.74 24.52
N ALA A 356 -12.72 23.84 25.32
CA ALA A 356 -12.52 24.94 26.26
C ALA A 356 -12.27 26.29 25.58
N ASN A 357 -11.76 26.28 24.35
CA ASN A 357 -11.41 27.48 23.59
C ASN A 357 -12.51 27.92 22.59
N LEU A 358 -13.58 27.14 22.41
CA LEU A 358 -14.68 27.49 21.51
C LEU A 358 -15.56 28.61 22.09
N SER A 359 -15.86 29.61 21.27
CA SER A 359 -16.91 30.58 21.57
C SER A 359 -18.30 29.94 21.48
N GLU A 360 -19.33 30.56 22.06
CA GLU A 360 -20.70 30.07 21.92
C GLU A 360 -21.16 30.04 20.45
N ASP A 361 -20.67 30.97 19.62
CA ASP A 361 -20.95 30.97 18.19
C ASP A 361 -20.31 29.76 17.49
N ASP A 362 -19.08 29.38 17.86
CA ASP A 362 -18.43 28.18 17.30
C ASP A 362 -19.18 26.90 17.70
N LYS A 363 -19.62 26.81 18.96
CA LYS A 363 -20.40 25.64 19.43
C LYS A 363 -21.71 25.51 18.67
N ASN A 364 -22.41 26.63 18.47
CA ASN A 364 -23.64 26.67 17.67
C ASN A 364 -23.38 26.32 16.21
N ALA A 365 -22.26 26.76 15.64
CA ALA A 365 -21.85 26.44 14.27
C ALA A 365 -21.62 24.93 14.10
N ILE A 366 -20.89 24.29 15.03
CA ILE A 366 -20.64 22.84 15.01
C ILE A 366 -21.96 22.05 15.08
N ALA A 367 -22.85 22.42 16.01
CA ALA A 367 -24.16 21.77 16.14
C ALA A 367 -25.03 21.95 14.87
N SER A 368 -25.01 23.15 14.28
CA SER A 368 -25.73 23.43 13.04
C SER A 368 -25.17 22.62 11.85
N GLN A 369 -23.85 22.52 11.72
CA GLN A 369 -23.20 21.75 10.67
C GLN A 369 -23.54 20.26 10.76
N ALA A 370 -23.50 19.69 11.98
CA ALA A 370 -23.87 18.30 12.22
C ALA A 370 -25.32 18.01 11.76
N LYS A 371 -26.25 18.92 12.08
CA LYS A 371 -27.64 18.80 11.64
C LYS A 371 -27.78 18.86 10.11
N VAL A 372 -27.13 19.83 9.47
CA VAL A 372 -27.17 19.99 8.00
C VAL A 372 -26.58 18.76 7.31
N LEU A 373 -25.48 18.21 7.84
CA LEU A 373 -24.89 16.98 7.32
C LEU A 373 -25.84 15.78 7.47
N ALA A 374 -26.46 15.62 8.64
CA ALA A 374 -27.41 14.54 8.88
C ALA A 374 -28.62 14.63 7.93
N GLU A 375 -29.14 15.83 7.68
CA GLU A 375 -30.19 16.07 6.70
C GLU A 375 -29.73 15.72 5.28
N HIS A 376 -28.50 16.09 4.91
CA HIS A 376 -27.91 15.77 3.60
C HIS A 376 -27.78 14.25 3.39
N GLN A 377 -27.31 13.50 4.40
CA GLN A 377 -27.17 12.05 4.35
C GLN A 377 -28.50 11.30 4.19
N GLN A 378 -29.60 11.88 4.68
CA GLN A 378 -30.94 11.29 4.59
C GLN A 378 -31.63 11.58 3.25
N GLN A 379 -31.05 12.42 2.40
CA GLN A 379 -31.62 12.71 1.09
C GLN A 379 -31.60 11.46 0.20
N VAL A 380 -32.69 11.23 -0.53
CA VAL A 380 -32.73 10.18 -1.56
C VAL A 380 -32.07 10.74 -2.83
N PRO A 381 -30.89 10.23 -3.24
CA PRO A 381 -30.20 10.78 -4.41
C PRO A 381 -30.97 10.46 -5.68
N ASN A 382 -30.96 11.41 -6.63
CA ASN A 382 -31.45 11.14 -7.98
C ASN A 382 -30.42 10.26 -8.71
N VAL A 383 -30.76 8.99 -8.88
CA VAL A 383 -29.89 8.01 -9.55
C VAL A 383 -30.13 7.91 -11.05
N ASP A 384 -31.10 8.63 -11.61
CA ASP A 384 -31.46 8.52 -13.04
C ASP A 384 -30.42 9.16 -13.96
N CYS A 385 -29.56 10.02 -13.42
CA CYS A 385 -28.41 10.56 -14.15
C CYS A 385 -27.29 9.54 -14.38
N LEU A 386 -27.25 8.45 -13.61
CA LEU A 386 -26.18 7.46 -13.70
C LEU A 386 -26.45 6.46 -14.82
N PRO A 387 -25.46 6.14 -15.67
CA PRO A 387 -25.61 5.10 -16.67
C PRO A 387 -25.89 3.75 -16.01
N THR A 388 -26.66 2.89 -16.67
CA THR A 388 -27.11 1.62 -16.09
C THR A 388 -27.27 0.58 -17.17
N LEU A 389 -26.73 -0.61 -16.89
CA LEU A 389 -27.00 -1.78 -17.70
C LEU A 389 -28.44 -2.26 -17.50
N THR A 390 -28.94 -2.93 -18.53
CA THR A 390 -30.23 -3.61 -18.50
C THR A 390 -30.04 -5.12 -18.32
N VAL A 391 -31.11 -5.82 -17.99
CA VAL A 391 -31.11 -7.30 -17.94
C VAL A 391 -30.75 -7.92 -19.30
N GLN A 392 -30.93 -7.18 -20.39
CA GLN A 392 -30.58 -7.66 -21.74
C GLN A 392 -29.06 -7.71 -21.95
N ASP A 393 -28.29 -6.94 -21.19
CA ASP A 393 -26.83 -6.88 -21.27
C ASP A 393 -26.14 -8.04 -20.54
N ILE A 394 -26.91 -8.88 -19.83
CA ILE A 394 -26.42 -10.07 -19.14
C ILE A 394 -26.32 -11.23 -20.14
N PRO A 395 -25.13 -11.82 -20.36
CA PRO A 395 -24.98 -13.00 -21.20
C PRO A 395 -25.88 -14.15 -20.72
N ARG A 396 -26.71 -14.71 -21.61
CA ARG A 396 -27.66 -15.78 -21.27
C ARG A 396 -27.08 -17.20 -21.33
N LEU A 397 -25.90 -17.34 -21.93
CA LEU A 397 -25.23 -18.61 -22.12
C LEU A 397 -23.94 -18.62 -21.31
N GLN A 398 -23.81 -19.60 -20.42
CA GLN A 398 -22.55 -19.89 -19.74
C GLN A 398 -21.84 -21.02 -20.51
N PRO A 399 -20.56 -20.84 -20.88
CA PRO A 399 -19.79 -21.90 -21.51
C PRO A 399 -19.69 -23.09 -20.54
N ARG A 400 -19.94 -24.30 -21.04
CA ARG A 400 -19.73 -25.53 -20.28
C ARG A 400 -18.27 -25.95 -20.45
N LEU A 401 -17.65 -26.35 -19.35
CA LEU A 401 -16.31 -26.93 -19.39
C LEU A 401 -16.39 -28.37 -19.87
N ASP A 402 -15.51 -28.74 -20.78
CA ASP A 402 -15.30 -30.13 -21.16
C ASP A 402 -14.57 -30.85 -20.02
N VAL A 403 -15.25 -31.79 -19.39
CA VAL A 403 -14.70 -32.60 -18.30
C VAL A 403 -14.76 -34.05 -18.71
N SER A 404 -13.58 -34.68 -18.76
CA SER A 404 -13.48 -36.14 -18.91
C SER A 404 -13.04 -36.76 -17.59
N THR A 405 -13.54 -37.95 -17.29
CA THR A 405 -13.21 -38.65 -16.05
C THR A 405 -12.60 -40.00 -16.39
N SER A 406 -11.43 -40.31 -15.84
CA SER A 406 -10.82 -41.63 -15.94
C SER A 406 -11.68 -42.65 -15.19
N ALA A 407 -12.03 -43.74 -15.86
CA ALA A 407 -12.82 -44.82 -15.26
C ALA A 407 -12.04 -45.57 -14.16
N ASP A 408 -10.72 -45.68 -14.30
CA ASP A 408 -9.89 -46.47 -13.38
C ASP A 408 -9.58 -45.73 -12.08
N THR A 409 -9.30 -44.42 -12.19
CA THR A 409 -8.82 -43.61 -11.06
C THR A 409 -9.85 -42.59 -10.57
N GLY A 410 -10.92 -42.35 -11.33
CA GLY A 410 -11.85 -41.24 -11.07
C GLY A 410 -11.24 -39.86 -11.29
N ALA A 411 -10.02 -39.77 -11.84
CA ALA A 411 -9.36 -38.50 -12.09
C ALA A 411 -10.13 -37.69 -13.14
N GLN A 412 -10.36 -36.41 -12.85
CA GLN A 412 -11.01 -35.48 -13.77
C GLN A 412 -9.94 -34.71 -14.55
N PHE A 413 -10.10 -34.68 -15.88
CA PHE A 413 -9.29 -33.91 -16.79
C PHE A 413 -10.13 -32.79 -17.41
N VAL A 414 -9.65 -31.57 -17.25
CA VAL A 414 -10.29 -30.35 -17.75
C VAL A 414 -9.27 -29.62 -18.62
N PRO A 415 -9.23 -29.88 -19.95
CA PRO A 415 -8.29 -29.22 -20.84
C PRO A 415 -8.60 -27.72 -20.90
N GLN A 416 -7.61 -26.88 -20.63
CA GLN A 416 -7.72 -25.42 -20.62
C GLN A 416 -6.45 -24.78 -21.20
N THR A 417 -6.54 -23.54 -21.65
CA THR A 417 -5.39 -22.75 -22.13
C THR A 417 -4.62 -22.18 -20.94
N THR A 418 -3.79 -23.01 -20.30
CA THR A 418 -3.05 -22.68 -19.07
C THR A 418 -1.64 -22.14 -19.30
N ASN A 419 -1.27 -21.84 -20.55
CA ASN A 419 0.08 -21.43 -20.94
C ASN A 419 1.15 -22.45 -20.49
N GLU A 420 0.95 -23.72 -20.86
CA GLU A 420 1.83 -24.87 -20.56
C GLU A 420 1.95 -25.25 -19.07
N ILE A 421 1.16 -24.64 -18.19
CA ILE A 421 1.12 -24.98 -16.76
C ILE A 421 0.13 -26.13 -16.51
N THR A 422 0.59 -27.18 -15.82
CA THR A 422 -0.28 -28.28 -15.37
C THR A 422 -0.65 -28.11 -13.90
N TYR A 423 -1.95 -28.09 -13.60
CA TYR A 423 -2.47 -28.03 -12.24
C TYR A 423 -2.99 -29.41 -11.79
N ALA A 424 -2.39 -29.97 -10.74
CA ALA A 424 -2.84 -31.24 -10.16
C ALA A 424 -3.38 -31.01 -8.74
N ARG A 425 -4.57 -31.56 -8.46
CA ARG A 425 -5.22 -31.47 -7.14
C ARG A 425 -5.62 -32.86 -6.66
N PRO A 426 -4.76 -33.56 -5.90
CA PRO A 426 -5.13 -34.83 -5.30
C PRO A 426 -6.15 -34.60 -4.17
N ARG A 427 -7.21 -35.40 -4.16
CA ARG A 427 -8.21 -35.38 -3.07
C ARG A 427 -8.17 -36.71 -2.34
N CYS A 428 -7.71 -36.69 -1.09
CA CYS A 428 -7.85 -37.83 -0.18
C CYS A 428 -9.10 -37.63 0.68
N VAL A 429 -10.02 -38.59 0.66
CA VAL A 429 -11.18 -38.58 1.55
C VAL A 429 -10.76 -39.16 2.90
N LEU A 430 -10.73 -38.32 3.93
CA LEU A 430 -10.48 -38.77 5.31
C LEU A 430 -11.65 -39.63 5.77
N ARG A 431 -11.46 -40.96 5.84
CA ARG A 431 -12.42 -41.85 6.47
C ARG A 431 -12.25 -41.74 7.98
N GLN A 432 -13.23 -41.14 8.64
CA GLN A 432 -13.36 -41.16 10.10
C GLN A 432 -13.43 -42.62 10.59
N ALA A 433 -12.33 -43.15 11.12
CA ALA A 433 -12.33 -44.31 11.98
C ALA A 433 -12.38 -43.81 13.44
N TRP A 434 -13.52 -43.26 13.85
CA TRP A 434 -13.81 -43.08 15.28
C TRP A 434 -14.52 -44.36 15.74
N ASN A 435 -13.74 -45.35 16.20
CA ASN A 435 -14.25 -46.31 17.16
C ASN A 435 -14.00 -45.69 18.54
N PHE A 436 -15.07 -45.15 19.14
CA PHE A 436 -15.11 -44.82 20.57
C PHE A 436 -15.07 -46.10 21.42
#